data_AF-A0A9Q1RFR9-F1
#
_entry.id   AF-A0A9Q1RFR9-F1
#
_cell.length_a   1.000
_cell.length_b   1.000
_cell.length_c   1.000
_cell.angle_alpha   90.00
_cell.angle_beta   90.00
_cell.angle_gamma   90.00
#
_symmetry.space_group_name_H-M   'P 1'
#
loop_
_entity.id
_entity.type
_entity.pdbx_description
1 polymer ?
#
loop_
_entity_poly.entity_id
_entity_poly.type
_entity_poly.pdbx_seq_one_letter_code
_entity_poly.pdbx_strand_id
1 'polypeptide(L)'
;MRGRSSETKLLQELILYAASAALSSLVLFVGLRQLDPNRQASKKALEHKKELAKRLGRPFIQTNPYEDVIACDVTNPDHIYVEFDSVGGLESIKQALYELVILPLRRPELFSGKLLGPQKGVLLYGPPGTGKTMLAKAIAKESGAVFINVRTSNLMSKWFGDAQKLVAAVFSLAHKLQPAIIFIDEVDY
;
A
#
# COMPACT_ATOMS: atom_id res chain seq x y z
N MET A 1 -4.21 -77.54 24.89
CA MET A 1 -4.44 -76.69 23.70
C MET A 1 -5.24 -75.39 23.97
N ARG A 2 -5.33 -74.88 25.22
CA ARG A 2 -6.12 -73.67 25.56
C ARG A 2 -5.35 -72.34 25.58
N GLY A 3 -4.01 -72.34 25.66
CA GLY A 3 -3.20 -71.11 25.78
C GLY A 3 -3.08 -70.28 24.48
N ARG A 4 -2.92 -70.94 23.33
CA ARG A 4 -2.71 -70.28 22.02
C ARG A 4 -3.92 -69.49 21.51
N SER A 5 -5.13 -69.83 21.98
CA SER A 5 -6.37 -69.11 21.65
C SER A 5 -6.58 -67.85 22.49
N SER A 6 -5.91 -67.71 23.64
CA SER A 6 -6.04 -66.53 24.51
C SER A 6 -5.10 -65.42 24.06
N GLU A 7 -3.85 -65.76 23.70
CA GLU A 7 -2.87 -64.80 23.17
C GLU A 7 -3.33 -64.19 21.84
N THR A 8 -3.95 -64.99 20.97
CA THR A 8 -4.50 -64.51 19.69
C THR A 8 -5.67 -63.54 19.88
N LYS A 9 -6.51 -63.74 20.90
CA LYS A 9 -7.59 -62.80 21.26
C LYS A 9 -7.06 -61.48 21.83
N LEU A 10 -6.06 -61.55 22.72
CA LEU A 10 -5.42 -60.35 23.28
C LEU A 10 -4.72 -59.52 22.21
N LEU A 11 -4.06 -60.17 21.26
CA LEU A 11 -3.45 -59.50 20.10
C LEU A 11 -4.50 -58.80 19.23
N GLN A 12 -5.65 -59.44 18.99
CA GLN A 12 -6.74 -58.84 18.22
C GLN A 12 -7.34 -57.61 18.92
N GLU A 13 -7.55 -57.67 20.24
CA GLU A 13 -8.05 -56.53 21.01
C GLU A 13 -7.05 -55.37 21.01
N LEU A 14 -5.75 -55.64 21.19
CA LEU A 14 -4.71 -54.61 21.14
C LEU A 14 -4.63 -53.91 19.78
N ILE A 15 -4.73 -54.67 18.69
CA ILE A 15 -4.76 -54.11 17.33
C ILE A 15 -5.99 -53.22 17.13
N LEU A 16 -7.16 -53.68 17.62
CA LEU A 16 -8.41 -52.92 17.51
C LEU A 16 -8.37 -51.62 18.33
N TYR A 17 -7.79 -51.66 19.53
CA TYR A 17 -7.57 -50.47 20.36
C TYR A 17 -6.59 -49.49 19.71
N ALA A 18 -5.47 -49.98 19.17
CA ALA A 18 -4.51 -49.13 18.47
C ALA A 18 -5.13 -48.46 17.23
N ALA A 19 -5.92 -49.21 16.46
CA ALA A 19 -6.62 -48.69 15.29
C ALA A 19 -7.65 -47.61 15.65
N SER A 20 -8.43 -47.82 16.71
CA SER A 20 -9.43 -46.84 17.16
C SER A 20 -8.79 -45.57 17.74
N ALA A 21 -7.70 -45.70 18.50
CA ALA A 21 -6.93 -44.57 19.00
C ALA A 21 -6.32 -43.74 17.85
N ALA A 22 -5.77 -44.41 16.82
CA ALA A 22 -5.23 -43.74 15.64
C ALA A 22 -6.31 -42.99 14.85
N LEU A 23 -7.49 -43.60 14.66
CA LEU A 23 -8.64 -42.94 14.02
C LEU A 23 -9.10 -41.71 14.80
N SER A 24 -9.23 -41.82 16.12
CA SER A 24 -9.62 -40.71 17.00
C SER A 24 -8.61 -39.56 16.92
N SER A 25 -7.32 -39.87 17.01
CA SER A 25 -6.24 -38.88 16.89
C SER A 25 -6.26 -38.17 15.53
N LEU A 26 -6.49 -38.90 14.43
CA LEU A 26 -6.60 -38.35 13.09
C LEU A 26 -7.80 -37.39 12.96
N VAL A 27 -8.96 -37.78 13.47
CA VAL A 27 -10.18 -36.95 13.46
C VAL A 27 -9.95 -35.67 14.26
N LEU A 28 -9.31 -35.77 15.43
CA LEU A 28 -9.00 -34.62 16.28
C LEU A 28 -7.99 -33.69 15.59
N PHE A 29 -6.96 -34.24 14.95
CA PHE A 29 -5.96 -33.47 14.20
C PHE A 29 -6.56 -32.74 12.98
N VAL A 30 -7.45 -33.39 12.24
CA VAL A 30 -8.14 -32.79 11.10
C VAL A 30 -9.16 -31.74 11.56
N GLY A 31 -9.89 -32.01 12.65
CA GLY A 31 -10.85 -31.09 13.25
C GLY A 31 -10.19 -29.82 13.81
N LEU A 32 -9.06 -29.97 14.53
CA LEU A 32 -8.27 -28.85 15.01
C LEU A 32 -7.72 -27.99 13.86
N ARG A 33 -7.37 -28.60 12.72
CA ARG A 33 -6.98 -27.85 11.51
C ARG A 33 -8.12 -27.08 10.84
N GLN A 34 -9.38 -27.43 11.09
CA GLN A 34 -10.55 -26.70 10.58
C GLN A 34 -11.01 -25.58 11.51
N LEU A 35 -10.69 -25.67 12.80
CA LEU A 35 -11.12 -24.73 13.84
C LEU A 35 -10.32 -23.43 13.92
N ASP A 36 -9.47 -23.12 12.93
CA ASP A 36 -8.65 -21.91 12.93
C ASP A 36 -9.48 -20.69 12.45
N PRO A 37 -10.04 -19.87 13.36
CA PRO A 37 -11.01 -18.83 13.00
C PRO A 37 -10.34 -17.69 12.21
N ASN A 38 -9.01 -17.61 12.25
CA ASN A 38 -8.23 -16.53 11.63
C ASN A 38 -7.81 -16.83 10.18
N ARG A 39 -8.00 -18.07 9.70
CA ARG A 39 -7.53 -18.48 8.36
C ARG A 39 -8.21 -17.71 7.23
N GLN A 40 -9.48 -17.36 7.39
CA GLN A 40 -10.20 -16.52 6.41
C GLN A 40 -9.71 -15.07 6.45
N ALA A 41 -9.49 -14.51 7.64
CA ALA A 41 -9.00 -13.15 7.80
C ALA A 41 -7.57 -12.99 7.24
N SER A 42 -6.68 -13.96 7.49
CA SER A 42 -5.33 -13.96 6.91
C SER A 42 -5.34 -14.07 5.39
N LYS A 43 -6.26 -14.85 4.79
CA LYS A 43 -6.42 -14.92 3.33
C LYS A 43 -6.88 -13.59 2.73
N LYS A 44 -7.91 -12.95 3.32
CA LYS A 44 -8.40 -11.63 2.89
C LYS A 44 -7.31 -10.56 2.99
N ALA A 45 -6.55 -10.55 4.08
CA ALA A 45 -5.43 -9.62 4.25
C ALA A 45 -4.33 -9.83 3.19
N LEU A 46 -4.06 -11.09 2.81
CA LEU A 46 -3.07 -11.41 1.77
C LEU A 46 -3.55 -10.99 0.37
N GLU A 47 -4.83 -11.21 0.06
CA GLU A 47 -5.44 -10.75 -1.19
C GLU A 47 -5.40 -9.23 -1.31
N HIS A 48 -5.79 -8.52 -0.23
CA HIS A 48 -5.70 -7.07 -0.17
C HIS A 48 -4.26 -6.57 -0.38
N LYS A 49 -3.27 -7.18 0.28
CA LYS A 49 -1.86 -6.86 0.07
C LYS A 49 -1.38 -7.09 -1.36
N LYS A 50 -1.82 -8.16 -2.02
CA LYS A 50 -1.50 -8.44 -3.44
C LYS A 50 -2.12 -7.41 -4.36
N GLU A 51 -3.37 -7.02 -4.10
CA GLU A 51 -4.05 -5.97 -4.88
C GLU A 51 -3.34 -4.62 -4.72
N LEU A 52 -2.98 -4.25 -3.49
CA LEU A 52 -2.20 -3.05 -3.21
C LEU A 52 -0.84 -3.08 -3.90
N ALA A 53 -0.09 -4.19 -3.80
CA ALA A 53 1.20 -4.35 -4.48
C ALA A 53 1.08 -4.20 -6.01
N LYS A 54 -0.01 -4.74 -6.60
CA LYS A 54 -0.30 -4.58 -8.03
C LYS A 54 -0.60 -3.12 -8.38
N ARG A 55 -1.43 -2.44 -7.58
CA ARG A 55 -1.79 -1.02 -7.78
C ARG A 55 -0.60 -0.08 -7.59
N LEU A 56 0.29 -0.37 -6.65
CA LEU A 56 1.48 0.42 -6.36
C LEU A 56 2.66 0.12 -7.30
N GLY A 57 2.54 -0.87 -8.19
CA GLY A 57 3.60 -1.27 -9.12
C GLY A 57 4.88 -1.77 -8.44
N ARG A 58 4.85 -2.01 -7.11
CA ARG A 58 6.00 -2.41 -6.30
C ARG A 58 5.63 -3.62 -5.44
N PRO A 59 6.33 -4.76 -5.61
CA PRO A 59 6.05 -5.94 -4.80
C PRO A 59 6.54 -5.73 -3.35
N PHE A 60 5.73 -6.13 -2.37
CA PHE A 60 6.08 -6.26 -0.94
C PHE A 60 6.35 -4.98 -0.13
N ILE A 61 5.56 -3.92 -0.30
CA ILE A 61 5.59 -2.81 0.66
C ILE A 61 4.82 -3.22 1.92
N GLN A 62 5.49 -3.25 3.07
CA GLN A 62 4.82 -3.45 4.35
C GLN A 62 4.07 -2.16 4.72
N THR A 63 2.75 -2.22 4.61
CA THR A 63 1.87 -1.10 4.95
C THR A 63 1.21 -1.29 6.32
N ASN A 64 0.91 -0.17 6.98
CA ASN A 64 0.05 -0.14 8.16
C ASN A 64 -1.43 0.12 7.74
N PRO A 65 -2.41 -0.07 8.65
CA PRO A 65 -3.83 0.11 8.31
C PRO A 65 -4.20 1.52 7.82
N TYR A 66 -3.49 2.55 8.26
CA TYR A 66 -3.71 3.94 7.82
C TYR A 66 -3.13 4.18 6.42
N GLU A 67 -1.98 3.58 6.12
CA GLU A 67 -1.36 3.62 4.78
C GLU A 67 -2.20 2.86 3.76
N ASP A 68 -2.83 1.74 4.16
CA ASP A 68 -3.75 0.98 3.30
C ASP A 68 -4.94 1.84 2.83
N VAL A 69 -5.43 2.74 3.68
CA VAL A 69 -6.51 3.68 3.33
C VAL A 69 -6.03 4.67 2.27
N ILE A 70 -4.83 5.22 2.44
CA ILE A 70 -4.25 6.22 1.53
C ILE A 70 -3.82 5.58 0.21
N ALA A 71 -3.45 4.29 0.22
CA ALA A 71 -3.03 3.55 -0.97
C ALA A 71 -4.11 3.53 -2.08
N CYS A 72 -5.39 3.76 -1.75
CA CYS A 72 -6.46 3.93 -2.72
C CYS A 72 -6.33 5.20 -3.57
N ASP A 73 -5.70 6.25 -3.02
CA ASP A 73 -5.52 7.56 -3.65
C ASP A 73 -4.13 7.72 -4.28
N VAL A 74 -3.37 6.63 -4.38
CA VAL A 74 -2.05 6.57 -5.01
C VAL A 74 -2.17 6.23 -6.49
N THR A 75 -1.48 6.99 -7.34
CA THR A 75 -1.42 6.79 -8.79
C THR A 75 0.03 6.63 -9.24
N ASN A 76 0.32 5.55 -9.97
CA ASN A 76 1.64 5.36 -10.59
C ASN A 76 1.82 6.30 -11.80
N PRO A 77 3.05 6.75 -12.08
CA PRO A 77 3.33 7.62 -13.22
C PRO A 77 2.84 7.04 -14.56
N ASP A 78 2.93 5.72 -14.76
CA ASP A 78 2.46 5.03 -15.97
C ASP A 78 0.94 5.15 -16.21
N HIS A 79 0.19 5.43 -15.14
CA HIS A 79 -1.27 5.58 -15.18
C HIS A 79 -1.69 7.07 -15.23
N ILE A 80 -0.73 7.98 -15.37
CA ILE A 80 -0.98 9.40 -15.55
C ILE A 80 -0.87 9.72 -17.04
N TYR A 81 -1.98 10.13 -17.66
CA TYR A 81 -2.02 10.43 -19.10
C TYR A 81 -1.80 11.91 -19.44
N VAL A 82 -1.70 12.78 -18.43
CA VAL A 82 -1.51 14.22 -18.63
C VAL A 82 -0.03 14.51 -18.83
N GLU A 83 0.30 15.22 -19.90
CA GLU A 83 1.67 15.66 -20.22
C GLU A 83 1.85 17.14 -19.94
N PHE A 84 3.10 17.56 -19.78
CA PHE A 84 3.42 18.97 -19.50
C PHE A 84 2.95 19.90 -20.63
N ASP A 85 2.99 19.39 -21.87
CA ASP A 85 2.53 20.07 -23.08
C ASP A 85 1.00 20.13 -23.18
N SER A 86 0.28 19.26 -22.46
CA SER A 86 -1.19 19.29 -22.41
C SER A 86 -1.73 20.46 -21.59
N VAL A 87 -0.90 21.10 -20.78
CA VAL A 87 -1.29 22.30 -20.00
C VAL A 87 -1.01 23.52 -20.86
N GLY A 88 -2.03 24.26 -21.29
CA GLY A 88 -1.85 25.45 -22.12
C GLY A 88 -1.20 26.62 -21.36
N GLY A 89 -0.21 27.27 -21.99
CA GLY A 89 0.46 28.46 -21.45
C GLY A 89 1.37 28.17 -20.25
N LEU A 90 1.63 29.22 -19.46
CA LEU A 90 2.41 29.16 -18.21
C LEU A 90 3.88 28.75 -18.41
N GLU A 91 4.48 29.02 -19.56
CA GLU A 91 5.84 28.57 -19.95
C GLU A 91 6.90 28.96 -18.92
N SER A 92 6.83 30.16 -18.35
CA SER A 92 7.74 30.58 -17.28
C SER A 92 7.58 29.75 -16.00
N ILE A 93 6.34 29.41 -15.62
CA ILE A 93 6.04 28.60 -14.44
C ILE A 93 6.41 27.15 -14.69
N LYS A 94 6.11 26.63 -15.88
CA LYS A 94 6.52 25.30 -16.35
C LYS A 94 8.03 25.14 -16.25
N GLN A 95 8.79 26.10 -16.75
CA GLN A 95 10.25 26.11 -16.66
C GLN A 95 10.73 26.12 -15.20
N ALA A 96 10.16 27.00 -14.37
CA ALA A 96 10.49 27.05 -12.95
C ALA A 96 10.20 25.71 -12.24
N LEU A 97 9.05 25.08 -12.50
CA LEU A 97 8.68 23.79 -11.92
C LEU A 97 9.58 22.65 -12.43
N TYR A 98 10.02 22.73 -13.69
CA TYR A 98 10.99 21.79 -14.23
C TYR A 98 12.31 21.83 -13.45
N GLU A 99 12.85 23.02 -13.22
CA GLU A 99 14.11 23.22 -12.50
C GLU A 99 13.99 22.94 -10.99
N LEU A 100 12.88 23.34 -10.37
CA LEU A 100 12.70 23.28 -8.92
C LEU A 100 12.16 21.95 -8.41
N VAL A 101 11.44 21.19 -9.24
CA VAL A 101 10.74 19.95 -8.84
C VAL A 101 11.16 18.76 -9.69
N ILE A 102 11.02 18.86 -11.01
CA ILE A 102 11.24 17.70 -11.90
C ILE A 102 12.72 17.29 -11.90
N LEU A 103 13.62 18.26 -12.04
CA LEU A 103 15.06 18.01 -12.16
C LEU A 103 15.66 17.40 -10.87
N PRO A 104 15.36 17.89 -9.65
CA PRO A 104 15.81 17.24 -8.42
C PRO A 104 15.26 15.82 -8.21
N LEU A 105 14.04 15.54 -8.69
CA LEU A 105 13.46 14.19 -8.59
C LEU A 105 14.05 13.21 -9.62
N ARG A 106 14.33 13.67 -10.84
CA ARG A 106 14.95 12.84 -11.90
C ARG A 106 16.46 12.65 -11.72
N ARG A 107 17.16 13.66 -11.18
CA ARG A 107 18.62 13.69 -11.06
C ARG A 107 19.07 14.08 -9.65
N PRO A 108 18.71 13.30 -8.62
CA PRO A 108 19.03 13.62 -7.23
C PRO A 108 20.55 13.76 -6.98
N GLU A 109 21.40 13.12 -7.79
CA GLU A 109 22.85 13.21 -7.72
C GLU A 109 23.37 14.65 -7.87
N LEU A 110 22.68 15.50 -8.65
CA LEU A 110 23.04 16.90 -8.87
C LEU A 110 22.68 17.82 -7.69
N PHE A 111 21.83 17.36 -6.77
CA PHE A 111 21.24 18.15 -5.68
C PHE A 111 21.66 17.64 -4.28
N SER A 112 22.75 16.86 -4.23
CA SER A 112 23.29 16.25 -3.01
C SER A 112 24.16 17.21 -2.18
N GLY A 113 24.50 18.40 -2.71
CA GLY A 113 25.32 19.42 -2.04
C GLY A 113 24.52 20.42 -1.20
N LYS A 114 25.18 21.06 -0.21
CA LYS A 114 24.57 22.05 0.71
C LYS A 114 23.93 23.28 0.04
N LEU A 115 24.28 23.58 -1.20
CA LEU A 115 23.88 24.81 -1.90
C LEU A 115 22.61 24.65 -2.75
N LEU A 116 22.31 23.43 -3.21
CA LEU A 116 21.21 23.14 -4.15
C LEU A 116 20.36 22.01 -3.57
N GLY A 117 19.57 22.31 -2.54
CA GLY A 117 18.61 21.35 -2.00
C GLY A 117 17.29 21.36 -2.78
N PRO A 118 16.59 20.21 -2.91
CA PRO A 118 15.26 20.18 -3.50
C PRO A 118 14.29 21.05 -2.71
N GLN A 119 13.32 21.68 -3.41
CA GLN A 119 12.27 22.44 -2.74
C GLN A 119 11.41 21.49 -1.91
N LYS A 120 11.12 21.89 -0.66
CA LYS A 120 10.31 21.07 0.26
C LYS A 120 8.82 21.06 -0.06
N GLY A 121 8.35 22.04 -0.81
CA GLY A 121 6.96 22.18 -1.19
C GLY A 121 6.78 23.28 -2.23
N VAL A 122 5.72 23.17 -3.02
CA VAL A 122 5.31 24.14 -4.03
C VAL A 122 3.84 24.47 -3.81
N LEU A 123 3.52 25.76 -3.79
CA LEU A 123 2.15 26.24 -3.72
C LEU A 123 1.71 26.72 -5.10
N LEU A 124 0.69 26.07 -5.66
CA LEU A 124 0.03 26.50 -6.89
C LEU A 124 -1.24 27.26 -6.50
N TYR A 125 -1.27 28.57 -6.72
CA TYR A 125 -2.42 29.42 -6.41
C TYR A 125 -3.05 30.00 -7.68
N GLY A 126 -4.35 30.33 -7.61
CA GLY A 126 -5.07 31.01 -8.69
C GLY A 126 -6.56 30.61 -8.72
N PRO A 127 -7.37 31.22 -9.60
CA PRO A 127 -8.79 30.92 -9.73
C PRO A 127 -9.10 29.42 -9.94
N PRO A 128 -10.29 28.92 -9.54
CA PRO A 128 -10.69 27.57 -9.89
C PRO A 128 -10.72 27.39 -11.41
N GLY A 129 -10.39 26.19 -11.89
CA GLY A 129 -10.37 25.88 -13.33
C GLY A 129 -9.07 26.23 -14.07
N THR A 130 -8.04 26.79 -13.41
CA THR A 130 -6.73 27.09 -14.04
C THR A 130 -5.80 25.88 -14.24
N GLY A 131 -6.31 24.66 -14.08
CA GLY A 131 -5.54 23.44 -14.35
C GLY A 131 -4.48 23.06 -13.31
N LYS A 132 -4.52 23.59 -12.08
CA LYS A 132 -3.55 23.27 -10.99
C LYS A 132 -3.38 21.76 -10.77
N THR A 133 -4.47 21.02 -10.62
CA THR A 133 -4.46 19.55 -10.45
C THR A 133 -3.91 18.84 -11.69
N MET A 134 -4.18 19.37 -12.89
CA MET A 134 -3.66 18.82 -14.15
C MET A 134 -2.14 19.05 -14.25
N LEU A 135 -1.66 20.24 -13.92
CA LEU A 135 -0.24 20.57 -13.84
C LEU A 135 0.49 19.69 -12.81
N ALA A 136 -0.07 19.51 -11.62
CA ALA A 136 0.53 18.64 -10.60
C ALA A 136 0.68 17.18 -11.07
N LYS A 137 -0.33 16.65 -11.78
CA LYS A 137 -0.26 15.32 -12.40
C LYS A 137 0.81 15.26 -13.50
N ALA A 138 0.88 16.29 -14.34
CA ALA A 138 1.90 16.38 -15.39
C ALA A 138 3.33 16.37 -14.80
N ILE A 139 3.56 17.11 -13.71
CA ILE A 139 4.85 17.10 -12.98
C ILE A 139 5.17 15.70 -12.46
N ALA A 140 4.20 14.98 -11.91
CA ALA A 140 4.40 13.61 -11.42
C ALA A 140 4.74 12.63 -12.56
N LYS A 141 4.03 12.71 -13.69
CA LYS A 141 4.34 11.93 -14.89
C LYS A 141 5.76 12.21 -15.37
N GLU A 142 6.11 13.49 -15.54
CA GLU A 142 7.44 13.87 -15.99
C GLU A 142 8.52 13.44 -15.01
N SER A 143 8.35 13.69 -13.72
CA SER A 143 9.35 13.27 -12.72
C SER A 143 9.46 11.75 -12.55
N GLY A 144 8.56 10.96 -13.13
CA GLY A 144 8.46 9.52 -12.87
C GLY A 144 8.10 9.22 -11.40
N ALA A 145 7.46 10.18 -10.74
CA ALA A 145 7.13 10.10 -9.33
C ALA A 145 5.72 9.53 -9.14
N VAL A 146 5.55 8.76 -8.07
CA VAL A 146 4.23 8.33 -7.61
C VAL A 146 3.43 9.55 -7.16
N PHE A 147 2.18 9.66 -7.60
CA PHE A 147 1.29 10.76 -7.24
C PHE A 147 0.33 10.33 -6.14
N ILE A 148 0.36 10.99 -4.99
CA ILE A 148 -0.51 10.73 -3.84
C ILE A 148 -1.47 11.91 -3.72
N ASN A 149 -2.76 11.69 -4.00
CA ASN A 149 -3.77 12.73 -3.92
C ASN A 149 -4.41 12.77 -2.52
N VAL A 150 -4.10 13.78 -1.74
CA VAL A 150 -4.67 13.99 -0.41
C VAL A 150 -5.80 15.00 -0.51
N ARG A 151 -7.03 14.54 -0.29
CA ARG A 151 -8.21 15.40 -0.18
C ARG A 151 -8.49 15.71 1.29
N THR A 152 -8.61 16.98 1.64
CA THR A 152 -8.94 17.42 3.01
C THR A 152 -10.23 16.76 3.53
N SER A 153 -11.23 16.56 2.66
CA SER A 153 -12.48 15.85 2.98
C SER A 153 -12.28 14.41 3.46
N ASN A 154 -11.28 13.70 2.93
CA ASN A 154 -11.01 12.30 3.27
C ASN A 154 -10.31 12.17 4.64
N LEU A 155 -9.49 13.17 5.00
CA LEU A 155 -8.76 13.20 6.27
C LEU A 155 -9.70 13.45 7.47
N MET A 156 -10.75 14.25 7.29
CA MET A 156 -11.64 14.67 8.39
C MET A 156 -12.85 13.75 8.60
N SER A 157 -13.36 13.09 7.55
CA SER A 157 -14.67 12.41 7.60
C SER A 157 -14.63 10.95 8.06
N LYS A 158 -13.55 10.20 7.79
CA LYS A 158 -13.52 8.75 8.06
C LYS A 158 -13.14 8.39 9.50
N TRP A 159 -12.46 9.27 10.23
CA TRP A 159 -11.92 8.95 11.57
C TRP A 159 -11.78 10.20 12.44
N PHE A 160 -12.88 10.62 13.07
CA PHE A 160 -12.86 11.71 14.04
C PHE A 160 -11.93 11.33 15.20
N GLY A 161 -10.76 11.99 15.31
CA GLY A 161 -9.74 11.74 16.34
C GLY A 161 -8.40 11.17 15.85
N ASP A 162 -8.30 10.68 14.61
CA ASP A 162 -7.09 10.02 14.07
C ASP A 162 -6.43 10.79 12.90
N ALA A 163 -6.84 12.03 12.64
CA ALA A 163 -6.32 12.83 11.53
C ALA A 163 -4.79 12.96 11.52
N GLN A 164 -4.16 13.12 12.69
CA GLN A 164 -2.69 13.17 12.81
C GLN A 164 -2.01 11.87 12.33
N LYS A 165 -2.61 10.71 12.64
CA LYS A 165 -2.09 9.41 12.21
C LYS A 165 -2.21 9.23 10.71
N LEU A 166 -3.30 9.72 10.11
CA LEU A 166 -3.46 9.73 8.65
C LEU A 166 -2.42 10.63 7.98
N VAL A 167 -2.20 11.84 8.48
CA VAL A 167 -1.14 12.72 7.95
C VAL A 167 0.22 12.06 8.06
N ALA A 168 0.57 11.48 9.21
CA ALA A 168 1.82 10.74 9.38
C ALA A 168 1.91 9.54 8.42
N ALA A 169 0.80 8.83 8.18
CA ALA A 169 0.74 7.73 7.23
C ALA A 169 0.93 8.19 5.77
N VAL A 170 0.46 9.38 5.38
CA VAL A 170 0.71 9.94 4.04
C VAL A 170 2.21 10.09 3.80
N PHE A 171 2.91 10.74 4.73
CA PHE A 171 4.36 10.94 4.61
C PHE A 171 5.14 9.63 4.69
N SER A 172 4.75 8.72 5.58
CA SER A 172 5.35 7.38 5.69
C SER A 172 5.20 6.59 4.39
N LEU A 173 4.00 6.60 3.80
CA LEU A 173 3.73 5.93 2.53
C LEU A 173 4.51 6.58 1.38
N ALA A 174 4.53 7.90 1.30
CA ALA A 174 5.31 8.63 0.29
C ALA A 174 6.80 8.30 0.36
N HIS A 175 7.35 8.18 1.57
CA HIS A 175 8.74 7.77 1.78
C HIS A 175 9.01 6.35 1.26
N LYS A 176 8.11 5.39 1.51
CA LYS A 176 8.22 4.01 0.99
C LYS A 176 8.10 3.94 -0.54
N LEU A 177 7.39 4.89 -1.15
CA LEU A 177 7.10 4.95 -2.58
C LEU A 177 8.03 5.86 -3.38
N GLN A 178 9.08 6.42 -2.76
CA GLN A 178 10.01 7.35 -3.40
C GLN A 178 10.50 6.85 -4.78
N PRO A 179 10.57 7.72 -5.80
CA PRO A 179 10.20 9.14 -5.78
C PRO A 179 8.67 9.35 -5.73
N ALA A 180 8.20 10.32 -4.95
CA ALA A 180 6.77 10.56 -4.74
C ALA A 180 6.45 12.06 -4.61
N ILE A 181 5.28 12.45 -5.12
CA ILE A 181 4.69 13.78 -4.99
C ILE A 181 3.39 13.63 -4.20
N ILE A 182 3.32 14.33 -3.07
CA ILE A 182 2.09 14.48 -2.29
C ILE A 182 1.40 15.74 -2.81
N PHE A 183 0.22 15.57 -3.38
CA PHE A 183 -0.62 16.68 -3.80
C PHE A 183 -1.75 16.86 -2.79
N ILE A 184 -1.91 18.07 -2.27
CA ILE A 184 -2.97 18.43 -1.34
C ILE A 184 -3.91 19.36 -2.09
N ASP A 185 -5.13 18.88 -2.35
CA ASP A 185 -6.19 19.69 -2.98
C ASP A 185 -7.02 20.37 -1.89
N GLU A 186 -7.59 21.55 -2.20
CA GLU A 186 -8.49 22.30 -1.30
C GLU A 186 -7.84 22.74 0.04
N VAL A 187 -6.73 23.48 -0.01
CA VAL A 187 -6.10 24.08 1.19
C VAL A 187 -6.80 25.39 1.63
N ASP A 188 -7.75 25.89 0.85
CA ASP A 188 -8.33 27.24 1.00
C ASP A 188 -9.60 27.33 1.89
N TYR A 189 -9.92 26.29 2.68
CA TYR A 189 -11.05 26.29 3.63
C TYR A 189 -10.68 25.80 5.03
#